data_AF-A0A136Q7G6-F1
#
_entry.id   AF-A0A136Q7G6-F1
#
_cell.length_a   1.000
_cell.length_b   1.000
_cell.length_c   1.000
_cell.angle_alpha   90.00
_cell.angle_beta   90.00
_cell.angle_gamma   90.00
#
_symmetry.space_group_name_H-M   'P 1'
#
loop_
_entity.id
_entity.type
_entity.pdbx_description
1 polymer ?
#
loop_
_entity_poly.entity_id
_entity_poly.type
_entity_poly.pdbx_seq_one_letter_code
_entity_poly.pdbx_strand_id
1 'polypeptide(L)' 'MKINSTMNDMAKKLDISESYYSLIENGDRQTDMSLSIIEKLAKAFGVSVQTIVKEEMKYKKENQIA' A
#
# COMPACT_ATOMS: atom_id res chain seq x y z
N MET A 1 3.52 -8.27 -13.48
CA MET A 1 4.88 -8.12 -12.94
C MET A 1 4.97 -9.02 -11.71
N LYS A 2 5.67 -10.16 -11.78
CA LYS A 2 5.64 -11.17 -10.71
C LYS A 2 6.80 -10.89 -9.75
N ILE A 3 6.48 -10.28 -8.62
CA ILE A 3 7.44 -10.02 -7.54
C ILE A 3 7.54 -11.34 -6.78
N ASN A 4 8.71 -11.99 -6.78
CA ASN A 4 8.98 -13.23 -6.02
C ASN A 4 9.11 -12.93 -4.51
N SER A 5 8.13 -12.24 -3.93
CA SER A 5 8.05 -11.94 -2.51
C SER A 5 6.65 -12.34 -2.07
N THR A 6 6.56 -13.22 -1.08
CA THR A 6 5.26 -13.60 -0.52
C THR A 6 4.65 -12.38 0.18
N MET A 7 3.32 -12.35 0.34
CA MET A 7 2.64 -11.28 1.10
C MET A 7 3.28 -11.09 2.49
N ASN A 8 3.72 -12.19 3.10
CA ASN A 8 4.46 -12.21 4.35
C ASN A 8 5.81 -11.47 4.29
N ASP A 9 6.57 -11.60 3.20
CA ASP A 9 7.86 -10.92 3.02
C ASP A 9 7.68 -9.41 2.87
N MET A 10 6.62 -8.98 2.18
CA MET A 10 6.30 -7.57 2.03
C MET A 10 5.75 -6.99 3.34
N ALA A 11 4.87 -7.69 4.03
CA ALA A 11 4.38 -7.29 5.35
C ALA A 11 5.55 -7.09 6.35
N LYS A 12 6.53 -8.00 6.36
CA LYS A 12 7.75 -7.88 7.16
C LYS A 12 8.62 -6.70 6.75
N LYS A 13 8.84 -6.48 5.44
CA LYS A 13 9.63 -5.32 4.95
C LYS A 13 8.97 -3.98 5.28
N LEU A 14 7.64 -3.94 5.27
CA LEU A 14 6.84 -2.77 5.57
C LEU A 14 6.62 -2.61 7.09
N ASP A 15 6.97 -3.62 7.89
CA ASP A 15 6.74 -3.67 9.33
C ASP A 15 5.27 -3.37 9.66
N ILE A 16 4.40 -4.14 9.00
CA ILE A 16 2.95 -4.14 9.17
C ILE A 16 2.44 -5.58 9.24
N SER A 17 1.21 -5.78 9.70
CA SER A 17 0.61 -7.12 9.69
C SER A 17 0.30 -7.58 8.27
N GLU A 18 0.41 -8.89 8.03
CA GLU A 18 0.04 -9.51 6.76
C GLU A 18 -1.43 -9.28 6.42
N SER A 19 -2.31 -9.30 7.43
CA SER A 19 -3.73 -8.95 7.27
C SER A 19 -3.92 -7.53 6.77
N TYR A 20 -3.13 -6.57 7.26
CA TYR A 20 -3.22 -5.18 6.82
C TYR A 20 -2.60 -4.96 5.44
N TYR A 21 -1.55 -5.71 5.08
CA TYR A 21 -1.04 -5.73 3.72
C TYR A 21 -2.08 -6.32 2.73
N SER A 22 -2.78 -7.40 3.12
CA SER A 22 -3.89 -7.98 2.35
C SER A 22 -5.02 -6.98 2.12
N LEU A 23 -5.39 -6.19 3.15
CA LEU A 23 -6.39 -5.12 2.99
C LEU A 23 -5.95 -4.02 2.02
N ILE A 24 -4.64 -3.70 1.96
CA ILE A 24 -4.10 -2.77 0.94
C ILE A 24 -4.25 -3.36 -0.46
N GLU A 25 -3.83 -4.62 -0.66
CA GLU A 25 -3.85 -5.26 -1.99
C GLU A 25 -5.28 -5.48 -2.52
N ASN A 26 -6.22 -5.78 -1.63
CA ASN A 26 -7.63 -5.97 -2.00
C ASN A 26 -8.40 -4.65 -2.15
N GLY A 27 -7.83 -3.52 -1.73
CA GLY A 27 -8.54 -2.24 -1.72
C GLY A 27 -9.68 -2.18 -0.70
N ASP A 28 -9.62 -2.99 0.36
CA ASP A 28 -10.61 -3.06 1.44
C ASP A 28 -10.15 -2.31 2.72
N ARG A 29 -9.11 -1.50 2.59
CA ARG A 29 -8.53 -0.73 3.69
C ARG A 29 -9.51 0.33 4.18
N GLN A 30 -9.80 0.29 5.48
CA GLN A 30 -10.70 1.23 6.16
C GLN A 30 -10.04 2.56 6.59
N THR A 31 -8.70 2.65 6.61
CA THR A 31 -7.97 3.82 7.09
C THR A 31 -6.91 4.27 6.11
N ASP A 32 -6.75 5.59 5.98
CA ASP A 32 -5.68 6.21 5.20
C ASP A 32 -4.31 5.60 5.50
N MET A 33 -3.47 5.44 4.47
CA MET A 33 -2.08 5.03 4.68
C MET A 33 -1.31 6.11 5.45
N SER A 34 -0.62 5.73 6.52
CA SER A 34 0.30 6.64 7.21
C SER A 34 1.47 7.01 6.29
N LEU A 35 2.07 8.18 6.52
CA LEU A 35 3.25 8.63 5.76
C LEU A 35 4.40 7.60 5.82
N SER A 36 4.58 6.94 6.98
CA SER A 36 5.57 5.88 7.15
C SER A 36 5.34 4.67 6.25
N ILE A 37 4.08 4.29 6.00
CA ILE A 37 3.74 3.19 5.08
C ILE A 37 3.99 3.62 3.64
N ILE A 38 3.60 4.84 3.29
CA ILE A 38 3.81 5.42 1.95
C ILE A 38 5.30 5.43 1.59
N GLU A 39 6.16 5.87 2.50
CA GLU A 39 7.63 5.86 2.30
C GLU A 39 8.18 4.45 2.15
N LYS A 40 7.73 3.51 2.99
CA LYS A 40 8.18 2.11 2.94
C LYS A 40 7.73 1.43 1.65
N LEU A 41 6.50 1.69 1.17
CA LEU A 41 5.99 1.19 -0.11
C LEU A 41 6.78 1.77 -1.29
N ALA A 42 7.01 3.08 -1.30
CA ALA A 42 7.82 3.74 -2.32
C ALA A 42 9.21 3.10 -2.44
N LYS A 43 9.87 2.87 -1.29
CA LYS A 43 11.17 2.19 -1.23
C LYS A 43 11.09 0.73 -1.68
N ALA A 44 10.06 -0.01 -1.25
CA ALA A 44 9.93 -1.43 -1.56
C ALA A 44 9.61 -1.69 -3.04
N PHE A 45 8.85 -0.81 -3.68
CA PHE A 45 8.49 -0.89 -5.09
C PHE A 45 9.44 -0.12 -6.03
N GLY A 46 10.41 0.62 -5.49
CA GLY A 46 11.37 1.39 -6.28
C GLY A 46 10.72 2.56 -7.04
N VAL A 47 9.64 3.12 -6.51
CA VAL A 47 8.89 4.25 -7.09
C VAL A 47 8.99 5.48 -6.19
N SER A 48 8.59 6.63 -6.71
CA SER A 48 8.54 7.86 -5.92
C SER A 48 7.41 7.83 -4.90
N VAL A 49 7.57 8.55 -3.78
CA VAL A 49 6.50 8.77 -2.80
C VAL A 49 5.29 9.43 -3.47
N GLN A 50 5.52 10.34 -4.42
CA GLN A 50 4.46 11.01 -5.19
C GLN A 50 3.61 10.01 -5.99
N THR A 51 4.22 8.93 -6.49
CA THR A 51 3.50 7.86 -7.18
C THR A 51 2.51 7.18 -6.23
N ILE A 52 2.96 6.80 -5.03
CA ILE A 52 2.10 6.15 -4.04
C ILE A 52 0.97 7.09 -3.57
N VAL A 53 1.29 8.37 -3.31
CA VAL A 53 0.30 9.38 -2.93
C VAL A 53 -0.76 9.58 -4.02
N LYS A 54 -0.37 9.59 -5.29
CA LYS A 54 -1.31 9.73 -6.41
C LYS A 54 -2.29 8.56 -6.48
N GLU A 55 -1.80 7.33 -6.31
CA GLU A 55 -2.66 6.13 -6.29
C GLU A 55 -3.58 6.12 -5.07
N GLU A 56 -3.10 6.54 -3.89
CA GLU A 56 -3.95 6.71 -2.69
C GLU A 56 -5.07 7.73 -2.93
N MET A 57 -4.75 8.87 -3.53
CA MET A 57 -5.74 9.91 -3.85
C MET A 57 -6.75 9.45 -4.92
N LYS A 58 -6.32 8.60 -5.85
CA LYS A 58 -7.20 7.98 -6.85
C LYS A 58 -8.15 6.97 -6.20
N TYR A 59 -7.63 6.06 -5.38
CA TYR A 59 -8.42 5.11 -4.61
C TYR A 59 -9.50 5.81 -3.77
N LYS A 60 -9.14 6.90 -3.08
CA LYS A 60 -10.10 7.72 -2.32
C LYS A 60 -11.20 8.31 -3.20
N LYS A 61 -10.87 8.85 -4.37
CA LYS A 61 -11.88 9.40 -5.29
C LYS A 61 -12.84 8.34 -5.82
N GLU A 62 -12.33 7.14 -6.09
CA GLU A 62 -13.12 6.02 -6.61
C GLU A 62 -14.03 5.40 -5.54
N ASN A 63 -13.62 5.42 -4.27
CA ASN A 63 -14.34 4.80 -3.14
C ASN A 63 -15.06 5.79 -2.21
N GLN A 64 -14.96 7.10 -2.44
CA GLN A 64 -15.76 8.14 -1.75
C GLN A 64 -17.08 8.46 -2.48
N ILE A 65 -17.40 7.75 -3.57
CA ILE A 65 -18.75 7.75 -4.14
C ILE A 65 -19.51 6.57 -3.54
N ALA A 66 -19.84 6.69 -2.25
CA ALA A 66 -20.80 5.84 -1.57
C ALA A 66 -21.74 6.75 -0.75
#